data_AF-A0A830FVE3-F1
#
_entry.id   AF-A0A830FVE3-F1
#
_cell.length_a   1.000
_cell.length_b   1.000
_cell.length_c   1.000
_cell.angle_alpha   90.00
_cell.angle_beta   90.00
_cell.angle_gamma   90.00
#
_symmetry.space_group_name_H-M   'P 1'
#
loop_
_entity.id
_entity.type
_entity.pdbx_description
1 polymer ?
#
loop_
_entity_poly.entity_id
_entity_poly.type
_entity_poly.pdbx_seq_one_letter_code
_entity_poly.pdbx_strand_id
1 'polypeptide(L)'
;MIGPARKPRIRDLSSIEPENFKFRNTEFLKGDTEYEQTGRESFRELRHQIWNVRNGDLQRVLDDFPTDDPLNEQCAGWMHAVVGKHFFPDANHRTAIALLRKLLRENDIAYGVWSIDRLREARKESHRVRREIEPIRLDTLYQKDELYGVWKRFFDDEMVTVDERIYET
;
A
#
# COMPACT_ATOMS: atom_id res chain seq x y z
N MET A 1 28.40 -1.96 25.14
CA MET A 1 27.38 -0.93 24.90
C MET A 1 26.64 -1.28 23.62
N ILE A 2 25.37 -1.68 23.72
CA ILE A 2 24.51 -1.87 22.55
C ILE A 2 24.02 -0.46 22.19
N GLY A 3 24.43 0.06 21.02
CA GLY A 3 23.93 1.35 20.52
C GLY A 3 22.41 1.30 20.37
N PRO A 4 21.70 2.44 20.34
CA PRO A 4 20.25 2.44 20.18
C PRO A 4 19.87 1.62 18.94
N ALA A 5 18.96 0.65 19.12
CA ALA A 5 18.48 -0.17 18.02
C ALA A 5 17.99 0.75 16.89
N ARG A 6 18.55 0.56 15.69
CA ARG A 6 18.16 1.36 14.52
C ARG A 6 16.66 1.16 14.29
N LYS A 7 15.90 2.25 14.25
CA LYS A 7 14.46 2.17 13.94
C LYS A 7 14.26 1.40 12.62
N PRO A 8 13.33 0.43 12.56
CA PRO A 8 13.12 -0.39 11.38
C PRO A 8 12.66 0.48 10.20
N ARG A 9 13.00 0.06 8.99
CA ARG A 9 12.70 0.74 7.72
C ARG A 9 12.63 -0.29 6.61
N ILE A 10 11.73 -0.08 5.65
CA ILE A 10 11.72 -0.83 4.39
C ILE A 10 12.90 -0.32 3.56
N ARG A 11 13.85 -1.21 3.29
CA ARG A 11 15.10 -0.92 2.56
C ARG A 11 15.25 -1.75 1.30
N ASP A 12 14.63 -2.93 1.27
CA ASP A 12 14.62 -3.82 0.13
C ASP A 12 13.20 -3.98 -0.44
N LEU A 13 13.03 -3.60 -1.70
CA LEU A 13 11.77 -3.75 -2.45
C LEU A 13 11.88 -4.84 -3.52
N SER A 14 13.03 -5.50 -3.65
CA SER A 14 13.30 -6.50 -4.71
C SER A 14 12.35 -7.71 -4.68
N SER A 15 11.65 -7.91 -3.57
CA SER A 15 10.60 -8.92 -3.45
C SER A 15 9.30 -8.57 -4.19
N ILE A 16 9.19 -7.37 -4.76
CA ILE A 16 8.04 -6.90 -5.54
C ILE A 16 8.49 -6.47 -6.93
N GLU A 17 7.81 -6.99 -7.94
CA GLU A 17 7.85 -6.59 -9.34
C GLU A 17 6.51 -5.96 -9.74
N PRO A 18 6.46 -5.15 -10.82
CA PRO A 18 5.22 -4.59 -11.37
C PRO A 18 4.09 -5.62 -11.54
N GLU A 19 4.41 -6.81 -12.00
CA GLU A 19 3.49 -7.94 -12.17
C GLU A 19 2.82 -8.36 -10.86
N ASN A 20 3.48 -8.20 -9.71
CA ASN A 20 2.88 -8.53 -8.42
C ASN A 20 1.70 -7.63 -8.08
N PHE A 21 1.71 -6.34 -8.48
CA PHE A 21 0.56 -5.45 -8.33
C PHE A 21 -0.63 -5.95 -9.16
N LYS A 22 -0.39 -6.27 -10.42
CA LYS A 22 -1.42 -6.77 -11.36
C LYS A 22 -2.00 -8.10 -10.91
N PHE A 23 -1.12 -9.04 -10.54
CA PHE A 23 -1.51 -10.34 -10.03
C PHE A 23 -2.36 -10.19 -8.76
N ARG A 24 -1.85 -9.45 -7.76
CA ARG A 24 -2.56 -9.27 -6.49
C ARG A 24 -3.92 -8.58 -6.69
N ASN A 25 -4.00 -7.59 -7.57
CA ASN A 25 -5.26 -6.93 -7.88
C ASN A 25 -6.25 -7.88 -8.58
N THR A 26 -5.77 -8.70 -9.52
CA THR A 26 -6.58 -9.74 -10.19
C THR A 26 -7.14 -10.75 -9.20
N GLU A 27 -6.36 -11.15 -8.19
CA GLU A 27 -6.84 -12.08 -7.15
C GLU A 27 -7.99 -11.48 -6.32
N PHE A 28 -7.96 -10.18 -6.04
CA PHE A 28 -9.09 -9.52 -5.38
C PHE A 28 -10.35 -9.48 -6.24
N LEU A 29 -10.22 -9.40 -7.57
CA LEU A 29 -11.38 -9.53 -8.45
C LEU A 29 -12.02 -10.92 -8.35
N LYS A 30 -11.21 -11.98 -8.33
CA LYS A 30 -11.73 -13.37 -8.26
C LYS A 30 -12.46 -13.66 -6.96
N GLY A 31 -11.97 -13.12 -5.84
CA GLY A 31 -12.53 -13.33 -4.51
C GLY A 31 -13.87 -12.65 -4.27
N ASP A 32 -14.18 -11.57 -5.00
CA ASP A 32 -15.42 -10.81 -4.83
C ASP A 32 -16.56 -11.26 -5.78
N THR A 33 -16.30 -12.17 -6.74
CA THR A 33 -17.19 -12.38 -7.88
C THR A 33 -17.63 -13.81 -8.14
N GLU A 34 -18.45 -14.38 -7.26
CA GLU A 34 -19.57 -15.19 -7.76
C GLU A 34 -20.94 -14.53 -7.54
N TYR A 35 -21.08 -13.59 -6.60
CA TYR A 35 -22.39 -13.00 -6.28
C TYR A 35 -22.45 -11.45 -6.32
N GLU A 36 -21.33 -10.72 -6.37
CA GLU A 36 -21.33 -9.24 -6.34
C GLU A 36 -20.95 -8.55 -7.67
N GLN A 37 -21.05 -9.25 -8.82
CA GLN A 37 -21.00 -8.56 -10.14
C GLN A 37 -22.30 -7.78 -10.38
N THR A 38 -22.47 -6.68 -9.64
CA THR A 38 -23.48 -5.63 -9.89
C THR A 38 -22.86 -4.42 -10.59
N GLY A 39 -21.82 -4.65 -11.41
CA GLY A 39 -21.22 -3.68 -12.33
C GLY A 39 -21.43 -4.08 -13.79
N ARG A 40 -21.46 -3.10 -14.70
CA ARG A 40 -21.65 -3.30 -16.15
C ARG A 40 -20.53 -4.08 -16.86
N GLU A 41 -19.36 -4.21 -16.23
CA GLU A 41 -18.15 -4.78 -16.84
C GLU A 41 -17.88 -6.20 -16.36
N SER A 42 -17.54 -7.08 -17.30
CA SER A 42 -17.21 -8.48 -17.05
C SER A 42 -15.83 -8.64 -16.39
N PHE A 43 -15.63 -9.76 -15.69
CA PHE A 43 -14.31 -10.13 -15.15
C PHE A 43 -13.19 -10.07 -16.21
N ARG A 44 -13.49 -10.47 -17.45
CA ARG A 44 -12.53 -10.45 -18.56
C ARG A 44 -12.08 -9.02 -18.89
N GLU A 45 -13.00 -8.06 -18.90
CA GLU A 45 -12.71 -6.65 -19.16
C GLU A 45 -11.89 -6.03 -18.03
N LEU A 46 -12.30 -6.24 -16.77
CA LEU A 46 -11.56 -5.73 -15.61
C LEU A 46 -10.15 -6.32 -15.53
N ARG A 47 -10.01 -7.63 -15.76
CA ARG A 47 -8.70 -8.28 -15.85
C ARG A 47 -7.86 -7.67 -16.98
N HIS A 48 -8.44 -7.43 -18.16
CA HIS A 48 -7.71 -6.82 -19.27
C HIS A 48 -7.22 -5.41 -18.91
N GLN A 49 -8.06 -4.59 -18.28
CA GLN A 49 -7.66 -3.25 -17.80
C GLN A 49 -6.50 -3.31 -16.81
N ILE A 50 -6.54 -4.22 -15.83
CA ILE A 50 -5.45 -4.41 -14.86
C ILE A 50 -4.13 -4.73 -15.57
N TRP A 51 -4.17 -5.66 -16.51
CA TRP A 51 -2.96 -6.16 -17.15
C TRP A 51 -2.36 -5.20 -18.19
N ASN A 52 -3.18 -4.26 -18.69
CA ASN A 52 -2.75 -3.17 -19.58
C ASN A 52 -2.09 -2.00 -18.86
N VAL A 53 -2.15 -1.93 -17.52
CA VAL A 53 -1.35 -0.95 -16.76
C VAL A 53 0.13 -1.12 -17.13
N ARG A 54 0.82 -0.02 -17.45
CA ARG A 54 2.22 -0.10 -17.89
C ARG A 54 3.11 -0.52 -16.74
N ASN A 55 3.99 -1.49 -16.96
CA ASN A 55 4.95 -1.91 -15.94
C ASN A 55 5.88 -0.76 -15.53
N GLY A 56 6.27 0.12 -16.46
CA GLY A 56 7.10 1.29 -16.14
C GLY A 56 6.45 2.25 -15.14
N ASP A 57 5.12 2.40 -15.19
CA ASP A 57 4.39 3.27 -14.25
C ASP A 57 4.37 2.65 -12.84
N LEU A 58 4.24 1.32 -12.75
CA LEU A 58 4.32 0.58 -11.48
C LEU A 58 5.76 0.50 -10.97
N GLN A 59 6.74 0.38 -11.86
CA GLN A 59 8.16 0.36 -11.52
C GLN A 59 8.58 1.67 -10.86
N ARG A 60 8.04 2.82 -11.28
CA ARG A 60 8.26 4.10 -10.59
C ARG A 60 7.85 4.10 -9.11
N VAL A 61 6.82 3.33 -8.72
CA VAL A 61 6.45 3.18 -7.31
C VAL A 61 7.52 2.44 -6.51
N LEU A 62 8.34 1.63 -7.16
CA LEU A 62 9.44 0.93 -6.50
C LEU A 62 10.71 1.79 -6.52
N ASP A 63 11.01 2.39 -7.66
CA ASP A 63 12.21 3.19 -7.88
C ASP A 63 12.23 4.48 -7.02
N ASP A 64 11.09 5.17 -6.93
CA ASP A 64 10.98 6.46 -6.24
C ASP A 64 10.63 6.29 -4.74
N PHE A 65 10.58 5.06 -4.22
CA PHE A 65 10.17 4.78 -2.85
C PHE A 65 11.12 5.42 -1.82
N PRO A 66 10.60 6.13 -0.79
CA PRO A 66 11.44 6.89 0.15
C PRO A 66 12.11 5.99 1.20
N THR A 67 13.12 5.21 0.81
CA THR A 67 13.83 4.25 1.69
C THR A 67 14.51 4.91 2.90
N ASP A 68 14.75 6.22 2.85
CA ASP A 68 15.36 7.02 3.91
C ASP A 68 14.38 7.73 4.84
N ASP A 69 13.07 7.57 4.63
CA ASP A 69 12.04 8.11 5.52
C ASP A 69 11.72 7.14 6.69
N PRO A 70 11.23 7.63 7.84
CA PRO A 70 10.75 6.80 8.95
C PRO A 70 9.69 5.79 8.49
N LEU A 71 9.60 4.60 9.12
CA LEU A 71 8.72 3.51 8.67
C LEU A 71 7.25 3.92 8.48
N ASN A 72 6.69 4.65 9.44
CA ASN A 72 5.34 5.21 9.36
C ASN A 72 5.17 6.14 8.14
N GLU A 73 6.18 6.94 7.82
CA GLU A 73 6.20 7.80 6.62
C GLU A 73 6.34 6.98 5.34
N GLN A 74 7.16 5.92 5.34
CA GLN A 74 7.29 4.98 4.22
C GLN A 74 5.96 4.28 3.92
N CYS A 75 5.28 3.79 4.95
CA CYS A 75 3.97 3.16 4.83
C CYS A 75 2.90 4.14 4.35
N ALA A 76 2.91 5.39 4.85
CA ALA A 76 2.00 6.43 4.38
C ALA A 76 2.26 6.81 2.92
N GLY A 77 3.53 6.97 2.54
CA GLY A 77 3.97 7.23 1.17
C GLY A 77 3.58 6.10 0.22
N TRP A 78 3.74 4.84 0.62
CA TRP A 78 3.28 3.68 -0.14
C TRP A 78 1.78 3.75 -0.44
N MET A 79 0.98 4.01 0.60
CA MET A 79 -0.46 4.11 0.45
C MET A 79 -0.85 5.30 -0.43
N HIS A 80 -0.21 6.46 -0.25
CA HIS A 80 -0.41 7.62 -1.12
C HIS A 80 -0.11 7.30 -2.60
N ALA A 81 1.06 6.71 -2.89
CA ALA A 81 1.46 6.36 -4.24
C ALA A 81 0.48 5.39 -4.92
N VAL A 82 0.15 4.26 -4.27
CA VAL A 82 -0.65 3.20 -4.90
C VAL A 82 -2.14 3.54 -4.92
N VAL A 83 -2.68 4.06 -3.81
CA VAL A 83 -4.12 4.38 -3.69
C VAL A 83 -4.46 5.70 -4.38
N GLY A 84 -3.58 6.70 -4.26
CA GLY A 84 -3.76 8.01 -4.85
C GLY A 84 -3.67 7.96 -6.37
N LYS A 85 -2.62 7.33 -6.93
CA LYS A 85 -2.47 7.17 -8.38
C LYS A 85 -3.56 6.30 -9.00
N HIS A 86 -4.09 5.36 -8.21
CA HIS A 86 -5.23 4.51 -8.55
C HIS A 86 -5.03 3.76 -9.88
N PHE A 87 -3.96 2.97 -9.96
CA PHE A 87 -3.54 2.27 -11.19
C PHE A 87 -4.61 1.33 -11.76
N PHE A 88 -5.47 0.77 -10.91
CA PHE A 88 -6.44 -0.26 -11.29
C PHE A 88 -7.88 0.27 -11.22
N PRO A 89 -8.84 -0.37 -11.93
CA PRO A 89 -10.25 0.02 -11.85
C PRO A 89 -10.85 -0.16 -10.44
N ASP A 90 -10.42 -1.20 -9.71
CA ASP A 90 -10.86 -1.46 -8.33
C ASP A 90 -9.74 -2.06 -7.47
N ALA A 91 -10.01 -2.28 -6.19
CA ALA A 91 -9.18 -2.96 -5.21
C ALA A 91 -7.81 -2.32 -4.93
N ASN A 92 -7.56 -1.08 -5.36
CA ASN A 92 -6.28 -0.38 -5.16
C ASN A 92 -5.84 -0.36 -3.69
N HIS A 93 -6.74 -0.05 -2.74
CA HIS A 93 -6.43 -0.10 -1.31
C HIS A 93 -6.02 -1.50 -0.83
N ARG A 94 -6.74 -2.53 -1.28
CA ARG A 94 -6.47 -3.92 -0.88
C ARG A 94 -5.14 -4.39 -1.45
N THR A 95 -4.86 -4.06 -2.72
CA THR A 95 -3.57 -4.31 -3.36
C THR A 95 -2.45 -3.61 -2.60
N ALA A 96 -2.60 -2.31 -2.31
CA ALA A 96 -1.60 -1.53 -1.59
C ALA A 96 -1.29 -2.15 -0.21
N ILE A 97 -2.31 -2.45 0.58
CA ILE A 97 -2.14 -3.06 1.91
C ILE A 97 -1.49 -4.44 1.82
N ALA A 98 -1.96 -5.30 0.91
CA ALA A 98 -1.42 -6.66 0.78
C ALA A 98 0.07 -6.66 0.40
N LEU A 99 0.46 -5.77 -0.52
CA LEU A 99 1.85 -5.63 -0.92
C LEU A 99 2.70 -4.93 0.14
N LEU A 100 2.16 -3.95 0.86
CA LEU A 100 2.87 -3.32 1.99
C LEU A 100 3.19 -4.36 3.07
N ARG A 101 2.21 -5.21 3.43
CA ARG A 101 2.42 -6.29 4.39
C ARG A 101 3.45 -7.31 3.91
N LYS A 102 3.53 -7.55 2.60
CA LYS A 102 4.63 -8.33 2.03
C LYS A 102 5.95 -7.61 2.25
N LEU A 103 6.11 -6.34 1.86
CA LEU A 103 7.35 -5.59 2.07
C LEU A 103 7.81 -5.60 3.53
N LEU A 104 6.89 -5.34 4.47
CA LEU A 104 7.19 -5.39 5.90
C LEU A 104 7.77 -6.75 6.31
N ARG A 105 7.12 -7.85 5.89
CA ARG A 105 7.59 -9.20 6.19
C ARG A 105 8.96 -9.51 5.56
N GLU A 106 9.17 -9.16 4.29
CA GLU A 106 10.43 -9.46 3.58
C GLU A 106 11.59 -8.54 4.02
N ASN A 107 11.30 -7.50 4.80
CA ASN A 107 12.31 -6.65 5.45
C ASN A 107 12.46 -6.99 6.95
N ASP A 108 11.94 -8.14 7.40
CA ASP A 108 11.97 -8.59 8.79
C ASP A 108 11.39 -7.56 9.78
N ILE A 109 10.37 -6.82 9.34
CA ILE A 109 9.69 -5.81 10.16
C ILE A 109 8.44 -6.44 10.76
N ALA A 110 8.55 -6.82 12.04
CA ALA A 110 7.42 -7.25 12.83
C ALA A 110 6.61 -6.05 13.35
N TYR A 111 5.28 -6.13 13.25
CA TYR A 111 4.35 -5.08 13.65
C TYR A 111 3.10 -5.67 14.30
N GLY A 112 2.48 -4.91 15.21
CA GLY A 112 1.22 -5.27 15.83
C GLY A 112 0.07 -5.41 14.83
N VAL A 113 -0.95 -6.18 15.17
CA VAL A 113 -2.15 -6.31 14.34
C VAL A 113 -2.85 -4.95 14.24
N TRP A 114 -2.98 -4.42 13.02
CA TRP A 114 -3.72 -3.18 12.78
C TRP A 114 -5.21 -3.36 13.05
N SER A 115 -5.81 -2.38 13.72
CA SER A 115 -7.25 -2.29 13.95
C SER A 115 -8.01 -2.27 12.62
N ILE A 116 -8.93 -3.23 12.46
CA ILE A 116 -9.78 -3.36 11.27
C ILE A 116 -10.66 -2.12 11.12
N ASP A 117 -11.18 -1.59 12.21
CA ASP A 117 -12.08 -0.42 12.17
C ASP A 117 -11.31 0.85 11.83
N ARG A 118 -10.11 1.04 12.39
CA ARG A 118 -9.23 2.17 12.03
C ARG A 118 -8.81 2.10 10.57
N LEU A 119 -8.51 0.91 10.06
CA LEU A 119 -8.18 0.72 8.64
C LEU A 119 -9.38 1.02 7.73
N ARG A 120 -10.60 0.64 8.14
CA ARG A 120 -11.84 0.97 7.43
C ARG A 120 -12.11 2.48 7.43
N GLU A 121 -11.89 3.16 8.56
CA GLU A 121 -12.01 4.62 8.67
C GLU A 121 -11.01 5.32 7.73
N ALA A 122 -9.72 4.94 7.78
CA ALA A 122 -8.69 5.49 6.91
C ALA A 122 -9.00 5.24 5.42
N ARG A 123 -9.54 4.07 5.07
CA ARG A 123 -10.01 3.77 3.70
C ARG A 123 -11.16 4.69 3.28
N LYS A 124 -12.17 4.89 4.13
CA LYS A 124 -13.31 5.76 3.82
C LYS A 124 -12.85 7.21 3.64
N GLU A 125 -12.01 7.68 4.55
CA GLU A 125 -11.48 9.04 4.54
C GLU A 125 -10.57 9.27 3.34
N SER A 126 -9.67 8.35 3.01
CA SER A 126 -8.82 8.46 1.80
C SER A 126 -9.65 8.48 0.51
N HIS A 127 -10.77 7.75 0.45
CA HIS A 127 -11.71 7.86 -0.68
C HIS A 127 -12.34 9.24 -0.80
N ARG A 128 -12.69 9.86 0.33
CA ARG A 128 -13.25 11.22 0.38
C ARG A 128 -12.21 12.25 -0.07
N VAL A 129 -11.06 12.27 0.58
CA VAL A 129 -9.95 13.20 0.30
C VAL A 129 -9.48 13.11 -1.16
N ARG A 130 -9.40 11.91 -1.74
CA ARG A 130 -9.00 11.74 -3.15
C ARG A 130 -9.95 12.43 -4.15
N ARG A 131 -11.20 12.74 -3.76
CA ARG A 131 -12.15 13.50 -4.59
C ARG A 131 -11.97 15.02 -4.46
N GLU A 132 -11.21 15.47 -3.46
CA GLU A 132 -11.04 16.87 -3.10
C GLU A 132 -9.67 17.41 -3.52
N ILE A 133 -8.66 16.55 -3.62
CA ILE A 133 -7.31 16.90 -4.05
C ILE A 133 -7.11 16.75 -5.57
N GLU A 134 -6.05 17.38 -6.08
CA GLU A 134 -5.56 17.16 -7.45
C GLU A 134 -5.21 15.67 -7.65
N PRO A 135 -5.54 15.06 -8.79
CA PRO A 135 -5.16 13.69 -9.07
C PRO A 135 -3.65 13.46 -8.95
N ILE A 136 -3.28 12.42 -8.20
CA ILE A 136 -1.87 12.02 -8.05
C ILE A 136 -1.34 11.55 -9.40
N ARG A 137 -0.18 12.06 -9.78
CA ARG A 137 0.53 11.75 -11.02
C ARG A 137 1.83 11.02 -10.71
N LEU A 138 2.52 10.53 -11.75
CA LEU A 138 3.78 9.80 -11.57
C LEU A 138 4.91 10.68 -11.04
N ASP A 139 4.84 12.01 -11.20
CA ASP A 139 5.78 12.99 -10.66
C ASP A 139 5.44 13.43 -9.23
N THR A 140 4.30 13.00 -8.68
CA THR A 140 3.82 13.40 -7.35
C THR A 140 3.53 12.22 -6.42
N LEU A 141 4.04 11.01 -6.73
CA LEU A 141 3.72 9.76 -6.03
C LEU A 141 3.95 9.79 -4.52
N TYR A 142 4.88 10.61 -4.02
CA TYR A 142 5.23 10.70 -2.59
C TYR A 142 5.08 12.10 -2.01
N GLN A 143 4.27 12.96 -2.66
CA GLN A 143 3.97 14.28 -2.12
C GLN A 143 3.23 14.16 -0.78
N LYS A 144 3.61 14.99 0.19
CA LYS A 144 3.02 15.01 1.54
C LYS A 144 1.80 15.92 1.58
N ASP A 145 0.73 15.52 0.89
CA ASP A 145 -0.56 16.24 0.85
C ASP A 145 -1.59 15.69 1.86
N GLU A 146 -2.85 16.07 1.71
CA GLU A 146 -3.94 15.63 2.59
C GLU A 146 -4.15 14.11 2.54
N LEU A 147 -4.02 13.47 1.38
CA LEU A 147 -4.17 12.02 1.23
C LEU A 147 -3.02 11.30 1.95
N TYR A 148 -1.79 11.81 1.83
CA TYR A 148 -0.67 11.32 2.63
C TYR A 148 -0.96 11.47 4.13
N GLY A 149 -1.51 12.62 4.54
CA GLY A 149 -1.87 12.89 5.93
C GLY A 149 -2.87 11.89 6.52
N VAL A 150 -3.85 11.41 5.74
CA VAL A 150 -4.79 10.35 6.18
C VAL A 150 -4.03 9.09 6.57
N TRP A 151 -3.16 8.62 5.70
CA TRP A 151 -2.40 7.38 5.94
C TRP A 151 -1.33 7.56 7.01
N LYS A 152 -0.70 8.74 7.07
CA LYS A 152 0.28 9.06 8.10
C LYS A 152 -0.33 8.99 9.49
N ARG A 153 -1.52 9.57 9.71
CA ARG A 153 -2.25 9.43 10.98
C ARG A 153 -2.55 7.98 11.33
N PHE A 154 -3.03 7.20 10.36
CA PHE A 154 -3.27 5.77 10.57
C PHE A 154 -2.00 5.02 11.00
N PHE A 155 -0.88 5.21 10.30
CA PHE A 155 0.36 4.52 10.64
C PHE A 155 1.06 5.07 11.88
N ASP A 156 0.84 6.33 12.25
CA ASP A 156 1.31 6.85 13.54
C ASP A 156 0.63 6.14 14.72
N ASP A 157 -0.66 5.84 14.59
CA ASP A 157 -1.41 5.16 15.63
C ASP A 157 -1.18 3.64 15.64
N GLU A 158 -1.07 3.03 14.44
CA GLU A 158 -1.14 1.56 14.29
C GLU A 158 0.22 0.89 14.03
N MET A 159 1.26 1.65 13.63
CA MET A 159 2.57 1.08 13.34
C MET A 159 3.43 0.96 14.60
N VAL A 160 3.02 0.03 15.47
CA VAL A 160 3.81 -0.38 16.65
C VAL A 160 4.67 -1.57 16.26
N THR A 161 5.99 -1.37 16.19
CA THR A 161 6.96 -2.43 15.89
C THR A 161 7.21 -3.28 17.12
N VAL A 162 7.13 -4.60 16.98
CA VAL A 162 7.39 -5.54 18.08
C VAL A 162 8.82 -6.06 17.97
N ASP A 163 9.55 -6.16 19.09
CA ASP A 163 10.87 -6.78 19.10
C ASP A 163 10.69 -8.29 19.33
N GLU A 164 10.90 -9.09 18.28
CA GLU A 164 10.78 -10.55 18.37
C GLU A 164 11.89 -11.18 19.24
N ARG A 165 12.96 -10.45 19.56
CA ARG A 165 14.07 -10.93 20.41
C ARG A 165 13.73 -11.10 21.90
N ILE A 166 12.49 -10.82 22.30
CA ILE A 166 12.05 -10.96 23.70
C ILE A 166 11.48 -12.36 24.00
N TYR A 167 11.27 -13.21 23.00
CA TYR A 167 10.58 -14.51 23.18
C TYR A 167 11.45 -15.77 23.02
N GLU A 168 12.77 -15.64 22.83
CA GLU A 168 13.68 -16.79 22.90
C GLU A 168 14.30 -16.87 24.31
N THR A 169 13.63 -17.60 25.23
CA THR A 169 14.21 -18.06 26.50
C THR A 169 14.03 -19.55 26.67
#